data_AF-A0A416G298-F1
#
_entry.id   AF-A0A416G298-F1
#
_cell.length_a   1.000
_cell.length_b   1.000
_cell.length_c   1.000
_cell.angle_alpha   90.00
_cell.angle_beta   90.00
_cell.angle_gamma   90.00
#
_symmetry.space_group_name_H-M   'P 1'
#
loop_
_entity.id
_entity.type
_entity.pdbx_description
1 polymer ?
#
loop_
_entity_poly.entity_id
_entity_poly.type
_entity_poly.pdbx_seq_one_letter_code
_entity_poly.pdbx_strand_id
1 'polypeptide(L)'
;MRSTDEILKNKRIWDHKAQFPFFHTAMVKLPDCGTCSVVWNGSEDGYEHVSVSPTHKFKVPTWDDMCVLKDIFFEDEEEAYQIHPKKSEYINLSQNCLHLWKPKDHELGELVKNE
;
A
#
# COMPACT_ATOMS: atom_id res chain seq x y z
N MET A 1 -2.58 -5.28 -8.71
CA MET A 1 -2.99 -3.94 -8.23
C MET A 1 -3.97 -3.32 -9.22
N ARG A 2 -4.97 -2.57 -8.74
CA ARG A 2 -5.89 -1.81 -9.59
C ARG A 2 -5.18 -0.72 -10.37
N SER A 3 -5.73 -0.32 -11.51
CA SER A 3 -5.17 0.82 -12.26
C SER A 3 -5.31 2.12 -11.47
N THR A 4 -4.42 3.09 -11.72
CA THR A 4 -4.51 4.43 -11.09
C THR A 4 -5.88 5.07 -11.32
N ASP A 5 -6.47 4.92 -12.52
CA ASP A 5 -7.79 5.47 -12.81
C ASP A 5 -8.92 4.82 -11.99
N GLU A 6 -8.78 3.53 -11.63
CA GLU A 6 -9.73 2.84 -10.75
C GLU A 6 -9.55 3.25 -9.29
N ILE A 7 -8.31 3.35 -8.82
CA ILE A 7 -7.97 3.82 -7.47
C ILE A 7 -8.56 5.22 -7.23
N LEU A 8 -8.42 6.12 -8.20
CA LEU A 8 -8.90 7.50 -8.10
C LEU A 8 -10.42 7.66 -8.18
N LYS A 9 -11.17 6.64 -8.60
CA LYS A 9 -12.64 6.64 -8.50
C LYS A 9 -13.11 6.41 -7.06
N ASN A 10 -12.24 5.94 -6.17
CA ASN A 10 -12.60 5.69 -4.79
C ASN A 10 -12.84 7.01 -4.03
N LYS A 11 -14.06 7.19 -3.52
CA LYS A 11 -14.46 8.39 -2.76
C LYS A 11 -13.62 8.69 -1.51
N ARG A 12 -12.81 7.73 -1.04
CA ARG A 12 -11.91 7.90 0.10
C ARG A 12 -10.59 8.56 -0.30
N ILE A 13 -10.30 8.72 -1.59
CA ILE A 13 -9.04 9.30 -2.10
C ILE A 13 -9.28 10.70 -2.67
N TRP A 14 -8.36 11.62 -2.39
CA TRP A 14 -8.34 12.97 -2.96
C TRP A 14 -6.91 13.54 -3.02
N ASP A 15 -6.74 14.72 -3.62
CA ASP A 15 -5.45 15.44 -3.75
C ASP A 15 -4.32 14.61 -4.40
N HIS A 16 -4.67 13.84 -5.44
CA HIS A 16 -3.70 13.04 -6.20
C HIS A 16 -2.62 13.90 -6.87
N LYS A 17 -1.38 13.41 -6.80
CA LYS A 17 -0.23 13.93 -7.54
C LYS A 17 0.60 12.77 -8.08
N ALA A 18 0.90 12.80 -9.37
CA ALA A 18 1.92 11.95 -9.96
C ALA A 18 3.30 12.61 -9.81
N GLN A 19 4.26 11.87 -9.27
CA GLN A 19 5.66 12.26 -9.12
C GLN A 19 6.54 11.40 -10.04
N PHE A 20 7.67 11.97 -10.45
CA PHE A 20 8.58 11.35 -11.40
C PHE A 20 9.63 10.48 -10.69
N PRO A 21 9.97 9.26 -11.20
CA PRO A 21 9.29 8.49 -12.23
C PRO A 21 8.35 7.46 -11.60
N PHE A 22 7.04 7.65 -11.76
CA PHE A 22 5.96 6.67 -11.48
C PHE A 22 5.50 6.48 -10.02
N PHE A 23 5.89 7.34 -9.09
CA PHE A 23 5.27 7.36 -7.76
C PHE A 23 4.01 8.20 -7.77
N HIS A 24 2.90 7.63 -7.31
CA HIS A 24 1.67 8.37 -7.10
C HIS A 24 1.49 8.66 -5.62
N THR A 25 1.02 9.85 -5.31
CA THR A 25 0.73 10.28 -3.94
C THR A 25 -0.70 10.80 -3.87
N ALA A 26 -1.38 10.59 -2.76
CA ALA A 26 -2.71 11.14 -2.51
C ALA A 26 -2.99 11.19 -1.00
N MET A 27 -4.10 11.80 -0.65
CA MET A 27 -4.69 11.69 0.68
C MET A 27 -5.77 10.59 0.66
N VAL A 28 -5.91 9.88 1.78
CA VAL A 28 -6.92 8.84 1.97
C VAL A 28 -7.63 8.99 3.32
N LYS A 29 -8.93 8.67 3.38
CA LYS A 29 -9.70 8.61 4.62
C LYS A 29 -9.96 7.16 5.02
N LEU A 30 -9.24 6.72 6.04
CA LEU A 30 -9.38 5.41 6.66
C LEU A 30 -10.29 5.46 7.91
N PRO A 31 -10.93 4.34 8.29
CA PRO A 31 -11.92 4.31 9.38
C PRO A 31 -11.37 4.80 10.73
N ASP A 32 -10.20 4.35 11.15
CA ASP A 32 -9.69 4.56 12.52
C ASP A 32 -8.61 5.64 12.58
N CYS A 33 -7.65 5.60 11.65
CA CYS A 33 -6.62 6.63 11.55
C CYS A 33 -7.15 7.96 11.00
N GLY A 34 -8.30 7.95 10.34
CA GLY A 34 -8.82 9.13 9.68
C GLY A 34 -8.00 9.49 8.46
N THR A 35 -7.55 10.74 8.38
CA THR A 35 -6.84 11.22 7.19
C THR A 35 -5.38 10.75 7.21
N CYS A 36 -4.95 10.11 6.14
CA CYS A 36 -3.60 9.59 5.95
C CYS A 36 -3.06 10.02 4.58
N SER A 37 -1.74 10.07 4.43
CA SER A 37 -1.10 10.16 3.12
C SER A 37 -0.81 8.75 2.61
N VAL A 38 -1.02 8.53 1.31
CA VAL A 38 -0.66 7.29 0.63
C VAL A 38 0.34 7.56 -0.49
N VAL A 39 1.27 6.64 -0.67
CA VAL A 39 2.18 6.60 -1.81
C VAL A 39 2.11 5.20 -2.42
N TRP A 40 1.93 5.10 -3.73
CA TRP A 40 1.87 3.81 -4.40
C TRP A 40 2.61 3.83 -5.74
N ASN A 41 3.05 2.64 -6.14
CA ASN A 41 3.69 2.38 -7.42
C ASN A 41 3.33 0.97 -7.88
N GLY A 42 2.92 0.84 -9.13
CA GLY A 42 2.55 -0.44 -9.72
C GLY A 42 3.75 -1.26 -10.22
N SER A 43 5.00 -0.79 -10.09
CA SER A 43 6.20 -1.49 -10.59
C SER A 43 7.48 -1.05 -9.87
N GLU A 44 7.47 -1.01 -8.54
CA GLU A 44 8.65 -0.70 -7.73
C GLU A 44 9.50 -1.96 -7.54
N ASP A 45 10.64 -2.04 -8.22
CA ASP A 45 11.61 -3.14 -8.13
C ASP A 45 11.02 -4.56 -8.27
N GLY A 46 10.02 -4.70 -9.15
CA GLY A 46 9.32 -5.98 -9.39
C GLY A 46 8.11 -6.22 -8.48
N TYR A 47 7.73 -5.23 -7.66
CA TYR A 47 6.57 -5.28 -6.80
C TYR A 47 5.54 -4.23 -7.17
N GLU A 48 4.29 -4.54 -6.85
CA GLU A 48 3.23 -3.57 -6.67
C GLU A 48 3.20 -3.16 -5.20
N HIS A 49 3.14 -1.85 -4.95
CA HIS A 49 3.33 -1.28 -3.63
C HIS A 49 2.33 -0.19 -3.30
N VAL A 50 1.82 -0.20 -2.07
CA VAL A 50 1.24 0.98 -1.44
C VAL A 50 1.73 1.12 -0.01
N SER A 51 2.05 2.36 0.37
CA SER A 51 2.35 2.76 1.73
C SER A 51 1.31 3.74 2.24
N VAL A 52 1.04 3.70 3.55
CA VAL A 52 0.15 4.62 4.22
C VAL A 52 0.81 5.18 5.48
N SER A 53 0.75 6.50 5.64
CA SER A 53 1.22 7.21 6.83
C SER A 53 0.11 8.10 7.40
N PRO A 54 -0.28 7.91 8.68
CA PRO A 54 -1.25 8.80 9.31
C PRO A 54 -0.73 10.24 9.40
N THR A 55 -1.59 11.23 9.11
CA THR A 55 -1.20 12.64 9.30
C THR A 55 -1.01 12.98 10.78
N HIS A 56 -1.76 12.31 11.64
CA HIS A 56 -1.60 12.38 13.09
C HIS A 56 -0.54 11.38 13.55
N LYS A 57 0.67 11.88 13.83
CA LYS A 57 1.89 11.11 14.15
C LYS A 57 1.80 10.15 15.36
N PHE A 58 0.70 10.15 16.11
CA PHE A 58 0.51 9.26 17.27
C PHE A 58 -0.38 8.05 16.98
N LYS A 59 -0.93 7.93 15.75
CA LYS A 59 -1.70 6.77 15.34
C LYS A 59 -0.88 5.86 14.44
N VAL A 60 -1.13 4.56 14.53
CA VAL A 60 -0.67 3.52 13.60
C VAL A 60 -1.93 2.97 12.92
N PRO A 61 -1.93 2.76 11.59
CA PRO A 61 -3.06 2.13 10.91
C PRO A 61 -3.44 0.82 11.59
N THR A 62 -4.73 0.66 11.88
CA THR A 62 -5.28 -0.56 12.46
C THR A 62 -5.35 -1.67 11.40
N TRP A 63 -5.69 -2.87 11.83
CA TRP A 63 -5.99 -3.95 10.87
C TRP A 63 -7.12 -3.56 9.91
N ASP A 64 -8.21 -2.98 10.42
CA ASP A 64 -9.36 -2.55 9.62
C ASP A 64 -8.99 -1.42 8.64
N ASP A 65 -8.14 -0.49 9.05
CA ASP A 65 -7.55 0.52 8.18
C ASP A 65 -6.78 -0.14 7.02
N MET A 66 -6.00 -1.18 7.30
CA MET A 66 -5.20 -1.91 6.30
C MET A 66 -6.06 -2.78 5.39
N CYS A 67 -7.15 -3.38 5.88
CA CYS A 67 -8.14 -4.06 5.03
C CYS A 67 -8.77 -3.08 4.03
N VAL A 68 -9.24 -1.91 4.51
CA VAL A 68 -9.78 -0.87 3.62
C VAL A 68 -8.73 -0.38 2.63
N LEU A 69 -7.46 -0.27 3.06
CA LEU A 69 -6.37 0.08 2.14
C LEU A 69 -6.20 -0.98 1.05
N LYS A 70 -6.16 -2.28 1.40
CA LYS A 70 -6.10 -3.37 0.42
C LYS A 70 -7.26 -3.26 -0.57
N ASP A 71 -8.49 -3.11 -0.07
CA ASP A 71 -9.70 -3.01 -0.86
C ASP A 71 -9.76 -1.77 -1.77
N ILE A 72 -8.88 -0.79 -1.58
CA ILE A 72 -8.76 0.35 -2.50
C ILE A 72 -7.75 0.04 -3.62
N PHE A 73 -6.60 -0.53 -3.26
CA PHE A 73 -5.44 -0.62 -4.14
C PHE A 73 -5.29 -1.96 -4.88
N PHE A 74 -5.81 -3.06 -4.35
CA PHE A 74 -5.68 -4.40 -4.93
C PHE A 74 -7.04 -4.99 -5.25
N GLU A 75 -7.12 -5.88 -6.24
CA GLU A 75 -8.36 -6.60 -6.52
C GLU A 75 -8.72 -7.56 -5.38
N ASP A 76 -9.99 -7.95 -5.34
CA ASP A 76 -10.56 -8.73 -4.24
C ASP A 76 -9.83 -10.08 -4.07
N GLU A 77 -9.49 -10.72 -5.19
CA GLU A 77 -8.77 -12.00 -5.26
C GLU A 77 -7.24 -11.87 -5.28
N GLU A 78 -6.69 -10.66 -5.10
CA GLU A 78 -5.24 -10.48 -4.99
C GLU A 78 -4.75 -10.63 -3.56
N GLU A 79 -3.65 -11.38 -3.38
CA GLU A 79 -2.88 -11.39 -2.15
C GLU A 79 -2.05 -10.11 -2.03
N ALA A 80 -1.92 -9.56 -0.82
CA ALA A 80 -1.02 -8.45 -0.52
C ALA A 80 -0.40 -8.67 0.86
N TYR A 81 0.88 -8.35 1.00
CA TYR A 81 1.70 -8.75 2.14
C TYR A 81 2.19 -7.55 2.93
N GLN A 82 2.13 -7.68 4.25
CA GLN A 82 2.91 -6.87 5.18
C GLN A 82 4.19 -7.64 5.53
N ILE A 83 5.33 -7.08 5.17
CA ILE A 83 6.64 -7.72 5.36
C ILE A 83 7.42 -6.91 6.39
N HIS A 84 8.06 -7.60 7.33
CA HIS A 84 9.11 -7.01 8.16
C HIS A 84 10.46 -7.21 7.44
N PRO A 85 11.04 -6.18 6.82
CA PRO A 85 12.29 -6.35 6.11
C PRO A 85 13.45 -6.61 7.09
N LYS A 86 14.55 -7.14 6.56
CA LYS A 86 15.76 -7.34 7.37
C LYS A 86 16.18 -6.02 7.99
N LYS A 87 16.69 -6.04 9.22
CA LYS A 87 17.12 -4.81 9.93
C LYS A 87 18.18 -4.00 9.14
N SER A 88 19.04 -4.68 8.38
CA SER A 88 20.05 -4.04 7.52
C SER A 88 19.47 -3.28 6.33
N GLU A 89 18.23 -3.63 5.93
CA GLU A 89 17.49 -3.08 4.79
C GLU A 89 16.31 -2.22 5.28
N TYR A 90 16.14 -2.06 6.60
CA TYR A 90 15.02 -1.35 7.20
C TYR A 90 15.21 0.16 7.06
N ILE A 91 14.54 0.75 6.06
CA ILE A 91 14.49 2.19 5.85
C ILE A 91 13.15 2.69 6.37
N ASN A 92 13.16 3.49 7.45
CA ASN A 92 11.95 4.12 8.00
C ASN A 92 11.99 5.64 7.80
N LEU A 93 11.34 6.10 6.72
CA LEU A 93 11.28 7.53 6.39
C LEU A 93 10.12 8.26 7.09
N SER A 94 9.13 7.53 7.59
CA SER A 94 7.90 8.10 8.16
C SER A 94 7.42 7.24 9.34
N GLN A 95 7.30 7.87 10.51
CA GLN A 95 6.80 7.18 11.70
C GLN A 95 5.40 6.62 11.45
N ASN A 96 5.17 5.39 11.93
CA ASN A 96 3.90 4.68 11.83
C ASN A 96 3.42 4.42 10.38
N CYS A 97 4.35 4.41 9.43
CA CYS A 97 4.08 4.02 8.06
C CYS A 97 3.95 2.50 7.96
N LEU A 98 2.85 2.03 7.36
CA LEU A 98 2.66 0.62 7.01
C LEU A 98 2.63 0.47 5.49
N HIS A 99 2.92 -0.73 5.02
CA HIS A 99 3.10 -1.03 3.61
C HIS A 99 2.40 -2.33 3.24
N LEU A 100 1.78 -2.36 2.06
CA LEU A 100 1.35 -3.56 1.38
C LEU A 100 2.19 -3.74 0.12
N TRP A 101 2.67 -4.96 -0.07
CA TRP A 101 3.49 -5.38 -1.20
C TRP A 101 2.86 -6.57 -1.89
N LYS A 102 2.96 -6.65 -3.21
CA LYS A 102 2.68 -7.86 -3.99
C LYS A 102 3.78 -8.04 -5.04
N PRO A 103 4.51 -9.17 -5.08
CA PRO A 103 5.46 -9.43 -6.15
C PRO A 103 4.70 -9.62 -7.47
N LYS A 104 5.25 -9.11 -8.56
CA LYS A 104 4.69 -9.34 -9.88
C LYS A 104 4.94 -10.76 -10.34
N ASP A 105 3.96 -11.32 -11.05
CA ASP A 105 4.06 -12.61 -11.71
C ASP A 105 4.39 -13.78 -10.76
N HIS A 106 4.15 -13.61 -9.46
CA HIS A 106 4.42 -14.59 -8.41
C HIS A 106 3.27 -14.61 -7.40
N GLU A 107 2.80 -15.82 -7.08
CA GLU A 107 1.80 -16.05 -6.03
C GLU A 107 2.41 -16.83 -4.85
N LEU A 108 1.93 -16.61 -3.61
CA LEU A 108 2.48 -17.29 -2.43
C LEU A 108 2.38 -18.82 -2.55
N GLY A 109 1.35 -19.29 -3.26
CA GLY A 109 1.14 -20.69 -3.58
C GLY A 109 2.32 -21.38 -4.26
N GLU A 110 3.17 -20.65 -4.99
CA GLU A 110 4.37 -21.18 -5.64
C GLU A 110 5.43 -21.61 -4.63
N LEU A 111 5.52 -20.93 -3.48
CA LEU A 111 6.53 -21.21 -2.45
C LEU A 111 6.20 -22.44 -1.58
N VAL A 112 4.94 -22.86 -1.58
CA VAL A 112 4.43 -23.95 -0.73
C VAL A 112 4.12 -25.23 -1.50
N LYS A 113 4.04 -25.15 -2.84
CA LYS A 113 3.91 -26.32 -3.70
C LYS A 113 5.26 -27.00 -3.85
N ASN A 114 5.51 -27.99 -3.00
CA ASN A 114 6.54 -28.98 -3.24
C ASN A 114 6.06 -29.88 -4.40
N GLU A 115 6.35 -29.49 -5.64
CA GLU A 115 6.42 -30.46 -6.75
C GLU A 115 7.82 -31.06 -6.84
#